data_AF-A0A1V9XV16-F1
#
_entry.id   AF-A0A1V9XV16-F1
#
_cell.length_a   1.000
_cell.length_b   1.000
_cell.length_c   1.000
_cell.angle_alpha   90.00
_cell.angle_beta   90.00
_cell.angle_gamma   90.00
#
_symmetry.space_group_name_H-M   'P 1'
#
loop_
_entity.id
_entity.type
_entity.pdbx_description
1 polymer ?
#
loop_
_entity_poly.entity_id
_entity_poly.type
_entity_poly.pdbx_seq_one_letter_code
_entity_poly.pdbx_strand_id
1 'polypeptide(L)'
;MPLCGKKCAMVCSVLSAWGVIMLVLLGIFLHTNSVAFAEDLETEHPTNKNEFLIAVNLRYKAAAQNCWIAACLYVVTLVISFQQYCANQRARNA
;
A
#
# COMPACT_ATOMS: atom_id res chain seq x y z
N MET A 1 -26.48 4.99 -7.67
CA MET A 1 -26.21 6.33 -8.24
C MET A 1 -24.72 6.38 -8.58
N PRO A 2 -24.32 6.57 -9.86
CA PRO A 2 -22.91 6.64 -10.21
C PRO A 2 -22.32 7.95 -9.67
N LEU A 3 -21.51 7.87 -8.61
CA LEU A 3 -21.00 9.03 -7.86
C LEU A 3 -19.85 9.76 -8.59
N CYS A 4 -19.23 9.13 -9.59
CA CYS A 4 -18.06 9.67 -10.30
C CYS A 4 -18.14 9.42 -11.82
N GLY A 5 -17.68 10.39 -12.60
CA GLY A 5 -17.70 10.33 -14.06
C GLY A 5 -16.82 9.21 -14.64
N LYS A 6 -17.26 8.62 -15.76
CA LYS A 6 -16.65 7.51 -16.51
C LYS A 6 -15.13 7.57 -16.69
N LYS A 7 -14.56 8.77 -16.88
CA LYS A 7 -13.12 8.98 -17.06
C LYS A 7 -12.35 8.92 -15.73
N CYS A 8 -12.90 9.49 -14.65
CA CYS A 8 -12.28 9.46 -13.32
C CYS A 8 -12.28 8.05 -12.73
N ALA A 9 -13.36 7.27 -12.92
CA ALA A 9 -13.44 5.90 -12.41
C ALA A 9 -12.36 4.97 -13.01
N MET A 10 -12.05 5.14 -14.30
CA MET A 10 -11.04 4.33 -14.99
C MET A 10 -9.63 4.63 -14.47
N VAL A 11 -9.30 5.91 -14.32
CA VAL A 11 -8.01 6.35 -13.75
C VAL A 11 -7.87 5.93 -12.29
N CYS A 12 -8.94 6.03 -11.49
CA CYS A 12 -8.94 5.63 -10.08
C CYS A 12 -8.68 4.12 -9.92
N SER A 13 -9.27 3.29 -10.79
CA SER A 13 -9.02 1.84 -10.78
C SER A 13 -7.59 1.48 -11.16
N VAL A 14 -7.00 2.14 -12.17
CA VAL A 14 -5.62 1.89 -12.60
C VAL A 14 -4.60 2.34 -11.54
N LEU A 15 -4.80 3.55 -10.98
CA LEU A 15 -3.95 4.06 -9.88
C LEU A 15 -4.08 3.19 -8.62
N SER A 16 -5.28 2.72 -8.31
CA SER A 16 -5.48 1.81 -7.18
C SER A 16 -4.77 0.47 -7.41
N ALA A 17 -4.88 -0.12 -8.60
CA ALA A 17 -4.19 -1.37 -8.92
C ALA A 17 -2.67 -1.24 -8.81
N TRP A 18 -2.13 -0.13 -9.33
CA TRP A 18 -0.71 0.19 -9.21
C TRP A 18 -0.27 0.37 -7.74
N GLY A 19 -1.04 1.13 -6.96
CA GLY A 19 -0.79 1.37 -5.55
C GLY A 19 -0.77 0.08 -4.73
N VAL A 20 -1.70 -0.85 -4.99
CA VAL A 20 -1.72 -2.17 -4.34
C VAL A 20 -0.44 -2.95 -4.64
N ILE A 21 -0.02 -3.03 -5.91
CA ILE A 21 1.19 -3.79 -6.30
C ILE A 21 2.43 -3.21 -5.61
N MET A 22 2.60 -1.89 -5.64
CA MET A 22 3.72 -1.21 -4.99
C MET A 22 3.74 -1.43 -3.47
N LEU A 23 2.61 -1.27 -2.78
CA LEU A 23 2.52 -1.42 -1.33
C LEU A 23 2.75 -2.86 -0.87
N VAL A 24 2.28 -3.85 -1.63
CA VAL A 24 2.51 -5.28 -1.32
C VAL A 24 3.98 -5.63 -1.49
N LEU A 25 4.61 -5.24 -2.61
CA LEU A 25 6.05 -5.46 -2.82
C LEU A 25 6.89 -4.80 -1.72
N LEU A 26 6.56 -3.54 -1.39
CA LEU A 26 7.21 -2.79 -0.32
C LEU A 26 7.08 -3.52 1.02
N GLY A 27 5.88 -3.95 1.39
CA GLY A 27 5.67 -4.68 2.64
C GLY A 27 6.44 -6.01 2.73
N ILE A 28 6.59 -6.74 1.61
CA ILE A 28 7.39 -7.98 1.56
C ILE A 28 8.87 -7.68 1.80
N PHE A 29 9.39 -6.64 1.16
CA PHE A 29 10.79 -6.22 1.31
C PHE A 29 11.09 -5.68 2.72
N LEU A 30 10.15 -4.98 3.35
CA LEU A 30 10.27 -4.54 4.74
C LEU A 30 10.15 -5.70 5.73
N HIS A 31 9.28 -6.69 5.48
CA HIS A 31 9.16 -7.88 6.33
C HIS A 31 10.43 -8.74 6.31
N THR A 32 11.13 -8.78 5.18
CA THR A 32 12.41 -9.49 5.02
C THR A 32 13.62 -8.69 5.54
N ASN A 33 13.42 -7.51 6.12
CA ASN A 33 14.47 -6.60 6.59
C ASN A 33 15.50 -6.29 5.48
N SER A 34 15.03 -5.98 4.27
CA SER A 34 15.90 -5.68 3.13
C SER A 34 16.73 -4.42 3.37
N VAL A 35 18.06 -4.53 3.22
CA VAL A 35 19.03 -3.44 3.44
C VAL A 35 18.75 -2.22 2.56
N ALA A 36 18.07 -2.39 1.42
CA ALA A 36 17.68 -1.30 0.52
C ALA A 36 16.73 -0.27 1.17
N PHE A 37 16.00 -0.64 2.22
CA PHE A 37 15.12 0.27 2.97
C PHE A 37 15.72 0.74 4.30
N ALA A 38 17.00 0.43 4.56
CA ALA A 38 17.65 0.79 5.82
C ALA A 38 17.87 2.30 5.93
N GLU A 39 18.06 2.96 4.80
CA GLU A 39 18.22 4.42 4.70
C GLU A 39 16.90 5.18 4.87
N ASP A 40 15.78 4.56 4.50
CA ASP A 40 14.43 5.15 4.62
C ASP A 40 13.90 5.09 6.06
N LEU A 41 14.45 4.21 6.88
CA LEU A 41 14.12 4.08 8.29
C LEU A 41 15.00 5.03 9.10
N GLU A 42 14.46 6.19 9.44
CA GLU A 42 15.08 7.11 10.38
C GLU A 42 15.41 6.36 11.68
N THR A 43 16.70 6.18 11.91
CA THR A 43 17.24 5.54 13.11
C THR A 43 18.18 6.52 13.76
N GLU A 44 17.89 6.85 15.03
CA GLU A 44 18.89 7.54 15.84
C GLU A 44 20.13 6.65 15.92
N HIS A 45 21.33 7.24 15.92
CA HIS A 45 22.58 6.50 16.05
C HIS A 45 22.87 6.27 17.55
N PRO A 46 22.50 5.13 18.17
CA PRO A 46 22.87 4.87 19.54
C PRO A 46 24.34 4.49 19.61
N THR A 47 24.92 4.69 20.78
CA THR A 47 26.32 4.40 21.11
C THR A 47 26.67 2.90 21.05
N ASN A 48 25.68 2.00 21.10
CA ASN A 48 25.84 0.54 21.09
C ASN A 48 25.28 -0.13 19.83
N LYS A 49 26.12 -0.92 19.14
CA LYS A 49 25.73 -1.67 17.92
C LYS A 49 24.59 -2.67 18.13
N ASN A 50 24.53 -3.37 19.27
CA ASN A 50 23.48 -4.36 19.53
C ASN A 50 22.11 -3.70 19.76
N GLU A 51 22.08 -2.60 20.50
CA GLU A 51 20.84 -1.85 20.73
C GLU A 51 20.33 -1.20 19.43
N PHE A 52 21.25 -0.74 18.58
CA PHE A 52 20.92 -0.26 17.24
C PHE A 52 20.21 -1.33 16.40
N LEU A 53 20.77 -2.54 16.31
CA LEU A 53 20.19 -3.60 15.49
C LEU A 53 18.79 -4.01 15.96
N ILE A 54 18.56 -4.04 17.27
CA ILE A 54 17.24 -4.35 17.84
C ILE A 54 16.24 -3.23 17.52
N ALA A 55 16.65 -1.97 17.71
CA ALA A 55 15.81 -0.81 17.41
C ALA A 55 15.44 -0.75 15.91
N VAL A 56 16.42 -0.96 15.02
CA VAL A 56 16.22 -1.01 13.56
C VAL A 56 15.22 -2.10 13.19
N ASN A 57 15.39 -3.33 13.68
CA ASN A 57 14.49 -4.44 13.36
C ASN A 57 13.04 -4.16 13.82
N LEU A 58 12.88 -3.51 14.98
CA LEU A 58 11.57 -3.10 15.47
C LEU A 58 10.91 -2.07 14.53
N ARG A 59 11.68 -1.11 14.01
CA ARG A 59 11.19 -0.11 13.05
C ARG A 59 10.81 -0.74 11.71
N TYR A 60 11.60 -1.68 11.20
CA TYR A 60 11.25 -2.48 10.02
C TYR A 60 9.89 -3.17 10.19
N LYS A 61 9.68 -3.84 11.32
CA LYS A 61 8.41 -4.53 11.60
C LYS A 61 7.25 -3.55 11.69
N ALA A 62 7.42 -2.41 12.35
CA ALA A 62 6.38 -1.38 12.46
C ALA A 62 6.01 -0.79 11.08
N ALA A 63 7.01 -0.46 10.26
CA ALA A 63 6.80 0.05 8.91
C ALA A 63 6.15 -1.01 8.00
N ALA A 64 6.60 -2.27 8.06
CA ALA A 64 5.97 -3.37 7.33
C ALA A 64 4.47 -3.52 7.67
N GLN A 65 4.11 -3.42 8.96
CA GLN A 65 2.70 -3.47 9.38
C GLN A 65 1.87 -2.33 8.80
N ASN A 66 2.39 -1.10 8.82
CA ASN A 66 1.70 0.05 8.22
C ASN A 66 1.49 -0.14 6.71
N CYS A 67 2.51 -0.62 5.99
CA CYS A 67 2.40 -0.94 4.57
C CYS A 67 1.36 -2.03 4.29
N TRP A 68 1.27 -3.06 5.14
CA TRP A 68 0.28 -4.13 5.00
C TRP A 68 -1.15 -3.62 5.20
N ILE A 69 -1.37 -2.79 6.23
CA ILE A 69 -2.67 -2.17 6.49
C ILE A 69 -3.06 -1.26 5.32
N ALA A 70 -2.12 -0.44 4.83
CA ALA A 70 -2.35 0.41 3.68
C ALA A 70 -2.70 -0.42 2.43
N ALA A 71 -1.96 -1.50 2.15
CA ALA A 71 -2.26 -2.40 1.04
C ALA A 71 -3.68 -2.95 1.13
N CYS A 72 -4.12 -3.41 2.31
CA CYS A 72 -5.49 -3.87 2.54
C CYS A 72 -6.53 -2.77 2.25
N LEU A 73 -6.29 -1.53 2.69
CA LEU A 73 -7.19 -0.40 2.41
C LEU A 73 -7.29 -0.11 0.91
N TYR A 74 -6.16 -0.09 0.19
CA TYR A 74 -6.15 0.11 -1.26
C TYR A 74 -6.89 -1.02 -2.00
N VAL A 75 -6.75 -2.28 -1.56
CA VAL A 75 -7.53 -3.40 -2.10
C VAL A 75 -9.03 -3.18 -1.91
N VAL A 76 -9.47 -2.76 -0.71
CA VAL A 76 -10.90 -2.48 -0.45
C VAL A 76 -11.40 -1.35 -1.35
N THR A 77 -10.63 -0.26 -1.50
CA THR A 77 -10.99 0.84 -2.40
C THR A 77 -11.05 0.38 -3.86
N LEU A 78 -10.15 -0.52 -4.29
CA LEU A 78 -10.15 -1.12 -5.62
C LEU A 78 -11.42 -1.95 -5.87
N VAL A 79 -11.81 -2.80 -4.92
CA VAL A 79 -13.05 -3.61 -5.02
C VAL A 79 -14.26 -2.69 -5.15
N ILE A 80 -14.38 -1.67 -4.29
CA ILE A 80 -15.51 -0.72 -4.34
C ILE A 80 -15.53 0.03 -5.68
N SER A 81 -14.38 0.52 -6.15
CA SER A 81 -14.28 1.25 -7.43
C SER A 81 -14.63 0.36 -8.62
N PHE A 82 -14.19 -0.91 -8.59
CA PHE A 82 -14.53 -1.90 -9.60
C PHE A 82 -16.02 -2.23 -9.60
N GLN A 83 -16.63 -2.36 -8.42
CA GLN A 83 -18.06 -2.61 -8.28
C GLN A 83 -18.90 -1.44 -8.80
N GLN A 84 -18.45 -0.20 -8.54
CA GLN A 84 -19.05 1.01 -9.12
C GLN A 84 -18.87 1.07 -10.65
N TYR A 85 -17.71 0.65 -11.17
CA TYR A 85 -17.46 0.56 -12.60
C TYR A 85 -18.39 -0.44 -13.30
N CYS A 86 -18.53 -1.64 -12.75
CA CYS A 86 -19.45 -2.67 -13.26
C CYS A 86 -20.92 -2.22 -13.20
N ALA A 87 -21.36 -1.62 -12.09
CA ALA A 87 -22.71 -1.08 -11.97
C ALA A 87 -22.99 0.02 -13.02
N ASN A 88 -22.01 0.87 -13.30
CA ASN A 88 -22.11 1.94 -14.30
C ASN A 88 -22.09 1.39 -15.74
N GLN A 89 -21.36 0.30 -16.01
CA GLN A 89 -21.44 -0.40 -17.30
C GLN A 89 -22.82 -1.03 -17.51
N ARG A 90 -23.39 -1.66 -16.46
CA ARG A 90 -24.68 -2.35 -16.55
C ARG A 90 -25.85 -1.39 -16.80
N ALA A 91 -25.85 -0.23 -16.15
CA ALA A 91 -26.83 0.83 -16.40
C ALA A 91 -26.74 1.47 -17.80
N ARG A 92 -25.65 1.23 -18.55
CA ARG A 92 -25.47 1.71 -19.91
C ARG A 92 -26.02 0.75 -20.96
N ASN A 93 -26.11 -0.54 -20.64
CA ASN A 93 -26.55 -1.60 -21.54
C ASN A 93 -28.04 -1.97 -21.34
N ALA A 94 -28.75 -1.25 -20.48
CA ALA A 94 -30.19 -1.32 -20.27
C ALA A 94 -30.82 -0.03 -20.80
#